data_AF-A0A0B7GUB6-F1
#
_entry.id   AF-A0A0B7GUB6-F1
#
_cell.length_a   1.000
_cell.length_b   1.000
_cell.length_c   1.000
_cell.angle_alpha   90.00
_cell.angle_beta   90.00
_cell.angle_gamma   90.00
#
_symmetry.space_group_name_H-M   'P 1'
#
loop_
_entity.id
_entity.type
_entity.pdbx_description
1 polymer ?
#
loop_
_entity_poly.entity_id
_entity_poly.type
_entity_poly.pdbx_seq_one_letter_code
_entity_poly.pdbx_strand_id
1 'polypeptide(L)'
;MQPMKISRARQELMAEYATASVFLYGVLSIDEFVEVFNHYEKKHTTSKEALSALKKFKKTEAVDYSFFNDILSASWFTSEFDIDREYIIYIREKQNGKPRYLPAKKEFLKYTNLLYHEFDESYLKLKAHIIKHKLMPSNYNEDNLDEDFFAIYELFQDSGTPANALKYFTVSGYVFGSKDTLDEFVNLLTDMYNNTRKYTNNGFTSNELQGKSNNPKLRHTSTNLNIQTQNDFPLPVFDVVPKVGRNEPCPCGSGKKYKHCHGK
;
A
#
# COMPACT_ATOMS: atom_id res chain seq x y z
N MET A 1 11.44 -2.00 -39.73
CA MET A 1 11.19 -3.27 -39.00
C MET A 1 9.73 -3.65 -39.19
N GLN A 2 9.43 -4.86 -39.67
CA GLN A 2 8.04 -5.34 -39.69
C GLN A 2 7.51 -5.44 -38.25
N PRO A 3 6.24 -5.05 -38.00
CA PRO A 3 5.65 -5.16 -36.67
C PRO A 3 5.53 -6.63 -36.29
N MET A 4 6.06 -7.00 -35.11
CA MET A 4 5.98 -8.37 -34.60
C MET A 4 4.51 -8.81 -34.48
N LYS A 5 4.12 -9.92 -35.10
CA LYS A 5 2.75 -10.45 -34.98
C LYS A 5 2.59 -11.13 -33.62
N ILE A 6 1.78 -10.54 -32.75
CA ILE A 6 1.45 -11.05 -31.41
C ILE A 6 -0.07 -11.27 -31.39
N SER A 7 -0.53 -12.46 -31.02
CA SER A 7 -1.97 -12.75 -30.97
C SER A 7 -2.66 -11.90 -29.90
N ARG A 8 -3.95 -11.60 -30.08
CA ARG A 8 -4.73 -10.82 -29.10
C ARG A 8 -4.73 -11.50 -27.73
N ALA A 9 -4.95 -12.81 -27.67
CA ALA A 9 -4.90 -13.58 -26.41
C ALA A 9 -3.55 -13.49 -25.69
N ARG A 10 -2.43 -13.39 -26.43
CA ARG A 10 -1.10 -13.20 -25.81
C ARG A 10 -0.92 -11.79 -25.27
N GLN A 11 -1.49 -10.79 -25.93
CA GLN A 11 -1.49 -9.42 -25.46
C GLN A 11 -2.34 -9.26 -24.19
N GLU A 12 -3.54 -9.83 -24.19
CA GLU A 12 -4.46 -9.84 -23.04
C GLU A 12 -3.84 -10.52 -21.82
N LEU A 13 -3.22 -11.70 -22.01
CA LEU A 13 -2.51 -12.39 -20.94
C LEU A 13 -1.36 -11.54 -20.36
N MET A 14 -0.59 -10.85 -21.21
CA MET A 14 0.47 -9.96 -20.71
C MET A 14 -0.09 -8.75 -19.96
N ALA A 15 -1.21 -8.19 -20.44
CA ALA A 15 -1.90 -7.09 -19.78
C ALA A 15 -2.43 -7.49 -18.40
N GLU A 16 -3.04 -8.68 -18.27
CA GLU A 16 -3.50 -9.24 -17.00
C GLU A 16 -2.35 -9.33 -15.98
N TYR A 17 -1.21 -9.89 -16.40
CA TYR A 17 -0.02 -9.98 -15.56
C TYR A 17 0.59 -8.62 -15.24
N ALA A 18 0.54 -7.66 -16.18
CA ALA A 18 1.05 -6.32 -15.96
C ALA A 18 0.20 -5.61 -14.90
N THR A 19 -1.13 -5.70 -14.99
CA THR A 19 -2.05 -5.20 -13.96
C THR A 19 -1.74 -5.83 -12.61
N ALA A 20 -1.73 -7.17 -12.51
CA ALA A 20 -1.40 -7.84 -11.25
C ALA A 20 -0.03 -7.43 -10.69
N SER A 21 0.96 -7.21 -11.56
CA SER A 21 2.30 -6.77 -11.16
C SER A 21 2.28 -5.37 -10.56
N VAL A 22 1.63 -4.40 -11.21
CA VAL A 22 1.65 -3.01 -10.73
C VAL A 22 0.81 -2.84 -9.47
N PHE A 23 -0.24 -3.63 -9.29
CA PHE A 23 -1.05 -3.63 -8.07
C PHE A 23 -0.39 -4.31 -6.87
N LEU A 24 0.53 -5.25 -7.09
CA LEU A 24 1.28 -5.88 -6.00
C LEU A 24 2.60 -5.15 -5.70
N TYR A 25 3.29 -4.68 -6.74
CA TYR A 25 4.65 -4.15 -6.61
C TYR A 25 4.76 -2.63 -6.79
N GLY A 26 3.71 -1.96 -7.29
CA GLY A 26 3.67 -0.54 -7.58
C GLY A 26 4.41 -0.19 -8.87
N VAL A 27 5.71 -0.47 -8.91
CA VAL A 27 6.60 -0.13 -10.01
C VAL A 27 7.58 -1.27 -10.30
N LEU A 28 7.81 -1.55 -11.59
CA LEU A 28 8.80 -2.52 -12.07
C LEU A 28 9.49 -2.01 -13.33
N SER A 29 10.69 -2.51 -13.65
CA SER A 29 11.18 -2.45 -15.02
C SER A 29 10.47 -3.48 -15.92
N ILE A 30 10.55 -3.29 -17.24
CA ILE A 30 10.04 -4.30 -18.19
C ILE A 30 10.79 -5.64 -18.04
N ASP A 31 12.09 -5.62 -17.72
CA ASP A 31 12.85 -6.85 -17.50
C ASP A 31 12.37 -7.61 -16.26
N GLU A 32 12.10 -6.90 -15.16
CA GLU A 32 11.53 -7.49 -13.95
C GLU A 32 10.11 -8.04 -14.20
N PHE A 33 9.30 -7.34 -15.00
CA PHE A 33 8.01 -7.87 -15.43
C PHE A 33 8.16 -9.19 -16.22
N VAL A 34 9.15 -9.28 -17.11
CA VAL A 34 9.45 -10.51 -17.87
C VAL A 34 9.86 -11.64 -16.93
N GLU A 35 10.65 -11.36 -15.89
CA GLU A 35 10.99 -12.35 -14.85
C GLU A 35 9.75 -12.87 -14.12
N VAL A 36 8.85 -11.97 -13.70
CA VAL A 36 7.58 -12.35 -13.06
C VAL A 36 6.72 -13.19 -14.01
N PHE A 37 6.57 -12.75 -15.25
CA PHE A 37 5.76 -13.46 -16.25
C PHE A 37 6.31 -14.87 -16.51
N ASN A 38 7.63 -14.99 -16.72
CA ASN A 38 8.30 -16.25 -17.00
C ASN A 38 8.35 -17.19 -15.79
N HIS A 39 8.26 -16.65 -14.57
CA HIS A 39 8.12 -17.48 -13.36
C HIS A 39 6.83 -18.30 -13.38
N TYR A 40 5.72 -17.73 -13.87
CA TYR A 40 4.40 -18.36 -13.83
C TYR A 40 3.98 -19.06 -15.13
N GLU A 41 4.50 -18.62 -16.27
CA GLU A 41 4.10 -19.12 -17.59
C GLU A 41 5.14 -20.05 -18.21
N LYS A 42 4.71 -21.21 -18.70
CA LYS A 42 5.61 -22.12 -19.44
C LYS A 42 6.13 -21.53 -20.74
N LYS A 43 5.29 -20.73 -21.41
CA LYS A 43 5.67 -20.01 -22.64
C LYS A 43 6.26 -18.66 -22.26
N HIS A 44 7.58 -18.63 -22.16
CA HIS A 44 8.32 -17.43 -21.79
C HIS A 44 8.13 -16.30 -22.81
N THR A 45 8.43 -15.09 -22.36
CA THR A 45 8.47 -13.85 -23.15
C THR A 45 9.84 -13.19 -23.04
N THR A 46 10.05 -12.16 -23.85
CA THR A 46 11.20 -11.25 -23.81
C THR A 46 10.73 -9.83 -23.58
N SER A 47 11.62 -8.94 -23.13
CA SER A 47 11.33 -7.52 -22.91
C SER A 47 10.78 -6.85 -24.17
N LYS A 48 11.32 -7.20 -25.34
CA LYS A 48 10.84 -6.73 -26.65
C LYS A 48 9.42 -7.20 -26.96
N GLU A 49 9.10 -8.47 -26.67
CA GLU A 49 7.74 -9.00 -26.88
C GLU A 49 6.75 -8.37 -25.91
N ALA A 50 7.07 -8.38 -24.62
CA ALA A 50 6.26 -7.79 -23.55
C ALA A 50 5.94 -6.32 -23.85
N LEU A 51 6.97 -5.51 -24.11
CA LEU A 51 6.79 -4.09 -24.41
C LEU A 51 5.92 -3.87 -25.66
N SER A 52 6.11 -4.68 -26.71
CA SER A 52 5.31 -4.57 -27.93
C SER A 52 3.85 -4.99 -27.71
N ALA A 53 3.61 -6.03 -26.92
CA ALA A 53 2.28 -6.53 -26.59
C ALA A 53 1.51 -5.52 -25.74
N LEU A 54 2.10 -5.06 -24.64
CA LEU A 54 1.49 -4.11 -23.70
C LEU A 54 1.17 -2.77 -24.39
N LYS A 55 2.08 -2.27 -25.25
CA LYS A 55 1.87 -1.06 -26.05
C LYS A 55 0.72 -1.19 -27.06
N LYS A 56 0.55 -2.37 -27.65
CA LYS A 56 -0.53 -2.60 -28.63
C LYS A 56 -1.88 -2.72 -27.92
N PHE A 57 -1.92 -3.45 -26.82
CA PHE A 57 -3.15 -3.66 -26.06
C PHE A 57 -3.70 -2.35 -25.49
N LYS A 58 -2.84 -1.51 -24.88
CA LYS A 58 -3.21 -0.18 -24.37
C LYS A 58 -3.79 0.77 -25.44
N LYS A 59 -3.49 0.56 -26.73
CA LYS A 59 -4.06 1.39 -27.82
C LYS A 59 -5.52 1.07 -28.13
N THR A 60 -5.97 -0.13 -27.79
CA THR A 60 -7.31 -0.62 -28.16
C THR A 60 -8.20 -0.86 -26.95
N GLU A 61 -7.62 -1.00 -25.76
CA GLU A 61 -8.34 -1.33 -24.53
C GLU A 61 -7.98 -0.36 -23.41
N ALA A 62 -8.92 -0.14 -22.48
CA ALA A 62 -8.61 0.51 -21.21
C ALA A 62 -7.78 -0.46 -20.36
N VAL A 63 -6.70 0.05 -19.74
CA VAL A 63 -5.77 -0.74 -18.94
C VAL A 63 -5.34 0.02 -17.70
N ASP A 64 -5.07 -0.71 -16.62
CA ASP A 64 -4.67 -0.14 -15.33
C ASP A 64 -3.15 -0.07 -15.12
N TYR A 65 -2.40 -0.14 -16.21
CA TYR A 65 -0.95 0.03 -16.22
C TYR A 65 -0.51 1.11 -17.21
N SER A 66 0.62 1.73 -16.90
CA SER A 66 1.32 2.70 -17.72
C SER A 66 2.78 2.28 -17.91
N PHE A 67 3.38 2.76 -19.00
CA PHE A 67 4.77 2.45 -19.31
C PHE A 67 5.49 3.66 -19.90
N PHE A 68 6.68 3.95 -19.41
CA PHE A 68 7.52 5.05 -19.88
C PHE A 68 8.98 4.76 -19.55
N ASN A 69 9.89 4.94 -20.51
CA ASN A 69 11.33 4.64 -20.39
C ASN A 69 11.62 3.29 -19.69
N ASP A 70 10.98 2.21 -20.16
CA ASP A 70 11.14 0.84 -19.65
C ASP A 70 10.69 0.59 -18.21
N ILE A 71 9.98 1.56 -17.61
CA ILE A 71 9.29 1.39 -16.34
C ILE A 71 7.82 1.08 -16.59
N LEU A 72 7.30 0.09 -15.88
CA LEU A 72 5.90 -0.29 -15.77
C LEU A 72 5.37 0.18 -14.41
N SER A 73 4.27 0.94 -14.40
CA SER A 73 3.61 1.44 -13.19
C SER A 73 2.09 1.32 -13.31
N ALA A 74 1.39 1.54 -12.19
CA ALA A 74 -0.05 1.72 -12.18
C ALA A 74 -0.50 2.89 -13.06
N SER A 75 -1.72 2.84 -13.60
CA SER A 75 -2.24 3.90 -14.48
C SER A 75 -2.46 5.25 -13.78
N TRP A 76 -2.68 5.24 -12.45
CA TRP A 76 -3.00 6.45 -11.67
C TRP A 76 -1.78 7.21 -11.12
N PHE A 77 -0.54 6.73 -11.32
CA PHE A 77 0.67 7.55 -11.17
C PHE A 77 1.70 7.16 -12.24
N THR A 78 1.96 8.08 -13.18
CA THR A 78 2.71 7.82 -14.41
C THR A 78 3.93 8.73 -14.48
N SER A 79 5.10 8.21 -14.86
CA SER A 79 6.32 9.04 -14.96
C SER A 79 6.31 10.10 -16.08
N GLU A 80 5.16 10.31 -16.73
CA GLU A 80 4.90 11.41 -17.64
C GLU A 80 4.79 12.75 -16.88
N PHE A 81 4.35 12.72 -15.62
CA PHE A 81 4.30 13.89 -14.74
C PHE A 81 5.51 13.91 -13.80
N ASP A 82 6.04 15.11 -13.51
CA ASP A 82 7.27 15.24 -12.71
C ASP A 82 7.10 14.77 -11.25
N ILE A 83 5.93 15.04 -10.64
CA ILE A 83 5.60 14.59 -9.27
C ILE A 83 5.61 13.05 -9.20
N ASP A 84 4.99 12.39 -10.17
CA ASP A 84 4.96 10.94 -10.27
C ASP A 84 6.35 10.35 -10.55
N ARG A 85 7.20 11.07 -11.27
CA ARG A 85 8.59 10.64 -11.52
C ARG A 85 9.40 10.60 -10.24
N GLU A 86 9.34 11.63 -9.39
CA GLU A 86 10.03 11.62 -8.10
C GLU A 86 9.53 10.47 -7.21
N TYR A 87 8.22 10.23 -7.20
CA TYR A 87 7.64 9.14 -6.43
C TYR A 87 8.06 7.75 -6.93
N ILE A 88 8.08 7.56 -8.26
CA ILE A 88 8.60 6.34 -8.89
C ILE A 88 10.07 6.13 -8.52
N ILE A 89 10.91 7.18 -8.57
CA ILE A 89 12.32 7.11 -8.17
C ILE A 89 12.41 6.65 -6.71
N TYR A 90 11.65 7.24 -5.79
CA TYR A 90 11.60 6.85 -4.39
C TYR A 90 11.26 5.35 -4.21
N ILE A 91 10.20 4.86 -4.87
CA ILE A 91 9.84 3.43 -4.78
C ILE A 91 11.00 2.55 -5.26
N ARG A 92 11.60 2.88 -6.42
CA ARG A 92 12.69 2.10 -7.02
C ARG A 92 13.94 2.08 -6.13
N GLU A 93 14.30 3.20 -5.52
CA GLU A 93 15.40 3.27 -4.57
C GLU A 93 15.16 2.36 -3.35
N LYS A 94 13.93 2.35 -2.81
CA LYS A 94 13.59 1.49 -1.66
C LYS A 94 13.48 0.00 -2.03
N GLN A 95 13.09 -0.31 -3.27
CA GLN A 95 13.04 -1.69 -3.78
C GLN A 95 14.43 -2.29 -4.03
N ASN A 96 15.43 -1.44 -4.30
CA ASN A 96 16.77 -1.89 -4.70
C ASN A 96 17.39 -2.85 -3.66
N GLY A 97 17.94 -3.96 -4.15
CA GLY A 97 18.56 -5.00 -3.32
C GLY A 97 17.60 -5.90 -2.53
N LYS A 98 16.28 -5.68 -2.58
CA LYS A 98 15.29 -6.54 -1.92
C LYS A 98 14.81 -7.65 -2.86
N PRO A 99 14.54 -8.87 -2.35
CA PRO A 99 13.92 -9.92 -3.15
C PRO A 99 12.50 -9.52 -3.55
N ARG A 100 11.94 -10.19 -4.58
CA ARG A 100 10.55 -10.03 -5.00
C ARG A 100 9.65 -11.11 -4.39
N TYR A 101 8.49 -10.71 -3.88
CA TYR A 101 7.48 -11.63 -3.41
C TYR A 101 6.77 -12.27 -4.60
N LEU A 102 6.79 -13.60 -4.69
CA LEU A 102 6.16 -14.34 -5.79
C LEU A 102 5.19 -15.35 -5.16
N PRO A 103 3.92 -14.99 -4.93
CA PRO A 103 2.93 -15.91 -4.38
C PRO A 103 2.55 -17.00 -5.38
N ALA A 104 1.68 -17.93 -5.00
CA ALA A 104 1.12 -18.88 -5.98
C ALA A 104 0.39 -18.11 -7.09
N LYS A 105 0.45 -18.59 -8.35
CA LYS A 105 -0.16 -17.93 -9.51
C LYS A 105 -1.62 -17.51 -9.30
N LYS A 106 -2.43 -18.38 -8.68
CA LYS A 106 -3.84 -18.08 -8.38
C LYS A 106 -3.99 -16.89 -7.43
N GLU A 107 -3.09 -16.76 -6.45
CA GLU A 107 -3.07 -15.65 -5.51
C GLU A 107 -2.53 -14.37 -6.18
N PHE A 108 -1.48 -14.49 -6.99
CA PHE A 108 -0.95 -13.37 -7.78
C PHE A 108 -2.02 -12.73 -8.68
N LEU A 109 -2.81 -13.54 -9.39
CA LEU A 109 -3.83 -13.04 -10.31
C LEU A 109 -5.03 -12.39 -9.60
N LYS A 110 -5.18 -12.49 -8.27
CA LYS A 110 -6.21 -11.74 -7.54
C LYS A 110 -5.98 -10.22 -7.63
N TYR A 111 -4.73 -9.79 -7.77
CA TYR A 111 -4.34 -8.37 -7.94
C TYR A 111 -4.75 -7.78 -9.30
N THR A 112 -5.41 -8.55 -10.17
CA THR A 112 -6.09 -8.00 -11.35
C THR A 112 -7.38 -7.27 -10.97
N ASN A 113 -7.97 -7.59 -9.82
CA ASN A 113 -9.11 -6.86 -9.26
C ASN A 113 -8.61 -5.65 -8.48
N LEU A 114 -8.97 -4.45 -8.92
CA LEU A 114 -8.53 -3.19 -8.33
C LEU A 114 -8.97 -3.01 -6.86
N LEU A 115 -10.02 -3.73 -6.45
CA LEU A 115 -10.57 -3.68 -5.09
C LEU A 115 -10.01 -4.80 -4.19
N TYR A 116 -9.12 -5.64 -4.72
CA TYR A 116 -8.55 -6.74 -3.95
C TYR A 116 -7.53 -6.25 -2.94
N HIS A 117 -7.67 -6.75 -1.70
CA HIS A 117 -6.69 -6.63 -0.64
C HIS A 117 -6.68 -7.91 0.20
N GLU A 118 -5.62 -8.10 0.99
CA GLU A 118 -5.47 -9.30 1.83
C GLU A 118 -6.24 -9.14 3.16
N PHE A 119 -7.05 -10.14 3.51
CA PHE A 119 -7.79 -10.21 4.78
C PHE A 119 -7.07 -11.11 5.78
N ASP A 120 -5.87 -10.72 6.18
CA ASP A 120 -5.06 -11.51 7.10
C ASP A 120 -5.54 -11.42 8.56
N GLU A 121 -4.85 -12.13 9.46
CA GLU A 121 -5.20 -12.14 10.88
C GLU A 121 -5.14 -10.75 11.53
N SER A 122 -4.20 -9.90 11.12
CA SER A 122 -4.04 -8.54 11.66
C SER A 122 -5.19 -7.62 11.22
N TYR A 123 -5.62 -7.73 9.96
CA TYR A 123 -6.82 -7.06 9.44
C TYR A 123 -8.04 -7.45 10.28
N LEU A 124 -8.28 -8.75 10.45
CA LEU A 124 -9.46 -9.27 11.15
C LEU A 124 -9.47 -8.86 12.63
N LYS A 125 -8.30 -8.83 13.29
CA LYS A 125 -8.17 -8.35 14.68
C LYS A 125 -8.52 -6.87 14.82
N LEU A 126 -8.01 -6.02 13.94
CA LEU A 126 -8.34 -4.59 13.96
C LEU A 126 -9.85 -4.38 13.72
N LYS A 127 -10.43 -5.06 12.73
CA LYS A 127 -11.87 -4.96 12.41
C LYS A 127 -12.72 -5.40 13.59
N ALA A 128 -12.40 -6.54 14.20
CA ALA A 128 -13.10 -7.04 15.38
C ALA A 128 -12.98 -6.09 16.58
N HIS A 129 -11.82 -5.45 16.79
CA HIS A 129 -11.63 -4.47 17.86
C HIS A 129 -12.53 -3.24 17.67
N ILE A 130 -12.57 -2.68 16.46
CA ILE A 130 -13.45 -1.55 16.12
C ILE A 130 -14.92 -1.85 16.43
N ILE A 131 -15.40 -3.02 15.99
CA ILE A 131 -16.79 -3.45 16.19
C ILE A 131 -17.07 -3.67 17.69
N LYS A 132 -16.19 -4.39 18.38
CA LYS A 132 -16.34 -4.71 19.81
C LYS A 132 -16.44 -3.45 20.68
N HIS A 133 -15.61 -2.44 20.38
CA HIS A 133 -15.55 -1.20 21.15
C HIS A 133 -16.46 -0.10 20.60
N LYS A 134 -17.22 -0.37 19.52
CA LYS A 134 -18.17 0.57 18.88
C LYS A 134 -17.51 1.89 18.53
N LEU A 135 -16.33 1.82 17.91
CA LEU A 135 -15.51 3.00 17.64
C LEU A 135 -16.03 3.84 16.45
N MET A 136 -16.88 3.24 15.60
CA MET A 136 -17.37 3.85 14.37
C MET A 136 -18.32 5.04 14.62
N PRO A 137 -18.43 5.98 13.67
CA PRO A 137 -19.50 6.98 13.65
C PRO A 137 -20.88 6.34 13.76
N SER A 138 -21.83 7.04 14.39
CA SER A 138 -23.19 6.50 14.64
C SER A 138 -23.99 6.17 13.37
N ASN A 139 -23.62 6.76 12.23
CA ASN A 139 -24.26 6.54 10.93
C ASN A 139 -23.55 5.48 10.07
N TYR A 140 -22.48 4.85 10.55
CA TYR A 140 -21.73 3.85 9.81
C TYR A 140 -22.31 2.44 10.01
N ASN A 141 -22.20 1.61 8.98
CA ASN A 141 -22.44 0.17 9.02
C ASN A 141 -21.16 -0.60 8.64
N GLU A 142 -21.26 -1.94 8.54
CA GLU A 142 -20.10 -2.78 8.17
C GLU A 142 -19.55 -2.49 6.77
N ASP A 143 -20.39 -2.06 5.82
CA ASP A 143 -19.92 -1.71 4.47
C ASP A 143 -19.02 -0.46 4.51
N ASN A 144 -19.39 0.55 5.30
CA ASN A 144 -18.53 1.72 5.50
C ASN A 144 -17.20 1.36 6.16
N LEU A 145 -17.22 0.39 7.08
CA LEU A 145 -16.00 -0.11 7.69
C LEU A 145 -15.10 -0.81 6.66
N ASP A 146 -15.68 -1.59 5.74
CA ASP A 146 -14.92 -2.24 4.68
C ASP A 146 -14.30 -1.24 3.69
N GLU A 147 -15.00 -0.15 3.38
CA GLU A 147 -14.47 0.98 2.60
C GLU A 147 -13.28 1.65 3.31
N ASP A 148 -13.40 1.93 4.62
CA ASP A 148 -12.30 2.51 5.40
C ASP A 148 -11.09 1.57 5.41
N PHE A 149 -11.29 0.27 5.62
CA PHE A 149 -10.21 -0.71 5.65
C PHE A 149 -9.51 -0.85 4.29
N PHE A 150 -10.26 -0.77 3.19
CA PHE A 150 -9.67 -0.70 1.86
C PHE A 150 -8.76 0.53 1.73
N ALA A 151 -9.25 1.71 2.13
CA ALA A 151 -8.45 2.94 2.10
C ALA A 151 -7.19 2.86 2.98
N ILE A 152 -7.29 2.24 4.16
CA ILE A 152 -6.13 2.01 5.04
C ILE A 152 -5.14 1.01 4.43
N TYR A 153 -5.63 -0.05 3.78
CA TYR A 153 -4.76 -1.01 3.10
C TYR A 153 -3.99 -0.34 1.96
N GLU A 154 -4.65 0.45 1.11
CA GLU A 154 -4.00 1.21 0.03
C GLU A 154 -2.97 2.19 0.60
N LEU A 155 -3.34 2.94 1.64
CA LEU A 155 -2.45 3.86 2.34
C LEU A 155 -1.19 3.14 2.84
N PHE A 156 -1.34 1.96 3.43
CA PHE A 156 -0.22 1.17 3.94
C PHE A 156 0.60 0.47 2.87
N GLN A 157 -0.03 -0.01 1.81
CA GLN A 157 0.64 -0.67 0.69
C GLN A 157 1.58 0.29 -0.04
N ASP A 158 1.17 1.56 -0.08
CA ASP A 158 1.91 2.66 -0.63
C ASP A 158 3.01 3.17 0.35
N SER A 159 2.90 4.41 0.81
CA SER A 159 3.90 5.12 1.61
C SER A 159 3.38 5.60 2.97
N GLY A 160 2.10 5.35 3.27
CA GLY A 160 1.45 5.79 4.48
C GLY A 160 1.89 5.04 5.75
N THR A 161 1.77 5.72 6.88
CA THR A 161 2.20 5.23 8.20
C THR A 161 1.00 4.98 9.12
N PRO A 162 1.17 4.24 10.24
CA PRO A 162 0.12 4.11 11.26
C PRO A 162 -0.40 5.46 11.77
N ALA A 163 0.43 6.50 11.81
CA ALA A 163 0.00 7.85 12.18
C ALA A 163 -0.93 8.47 11.12
N ASN A 164 -0.66 8.26 9.83
CA ASN A 164 -1.56 8.70 8.76
C ASN A 164 -2.91 7.98 8.85
N ALA A 165 -2.90 6.67 9.12
CA ALA A 165 -4.11 5.89 9.27
C ALA A 165 -4.91 6.29 10.54
N LEU A 166 -4.25 6.52 11.67
CA LEU A 166 -4.91 7.04 12.87
C LEU A 166 -5.58 8.39 12.59
N LYS A 167 -4.90 9.27 11.86
CA LYS A 167 -5.47 10.55 11.42
C LYS A 167 -6.70 10.33 10.54
N TYR A 168 -6.64 9.38 9.59
CA TYR A 168 -7.78 9.02 8.75
C TYR A 168 -9.00 8.65 9.60
N PHE A 169 -8.87 7.66 10.49
CA PHE A 169 -9.98 7.24 11.37
C PHE A 169 -10.52 8.39 12.22
N THR A 170 -9.64 9.22 12.78
CA THR A 170 -10.05 10.37 13.61
C THR A 170 -10.85 11.39 12.79
N VAL A 171 -10.43 11.68 11.56
CA VAL A 171 -11.13 12.61 10.66
C VAL A 171 -12.43 12.01 10.13
N SER A 172 -12.49 10.68 9.94
CA SER A 172 -13.70 9.94 9.59
C SER A 172 -14.71 9.83 10.75
N GLY A 173 -14.38 10.38 11.93
CA GLY A 173 -15.30 10.49 13.07
C GLY A 173 -15.29 9.29 14.02
N TYR A 174 -14.25 8.44 13.96
CA TYR A 174 -14.08 7.37 14.94
C TYR A 174 -13.76 7.95 16.31
N VAL A 175 -14.38 7.40 17.35
CA VAL A 175 -14.27 7.89 18.72
C VAL A 175 -13.67 6.84 19.64
N PHE A 176 -12.59 7.22 20.32
CA PHE A 176 -11.90 6.39 21.30
C PHE A 176 -12.32 6.81 22.71
N GLY A 177 -13.07 5.94 23.39
CA GLY A 177 -13.66 6.26 24.71
C GLY A 177 -12.65 6.31 25.87
N SER A 178 -11.45 5.78 25.68
CA SER A 178 -10.38 5.79 26.69
C SER A 178 -8.99 5.78 26.04
N LYS A 179 -7.97 6.16 26.82
CA LYS A 179 -6.58 6.04 26.39
C LYS A 179 -6.20 4.59 26.10
N ASP A 180 -6.61 3.66 26.96
CA ASP A 180 -6.29 2.23 26.79
C ASP A 180 -6.85 1.69 25.46
N THR A 181 -8.08 2.06 25.11
CA THR A 181 -8.69 1.69 23.82
C THR A 181 -7.95 2.30 22.63
N LEU A 182 -7.48 3.56 22.75
CA LEU A 182 -6.66 4.19 21.71
C LEU A 182 -5.30 3.48 21.56
N ASP A 183 -4.64 3.16 22.66
CA ASP A 183 -3.33 2.49 22.66
C ASP A 183 -3.45 1.07 22.06
N GLU A 184 -4.48 0.31 22.42
CA GLU A 184 -4.78 -0.99 21.80
C GLU A 184 -5.06 -0.88 20.30
N PHE A 185 -5.85 0.11 19.89
CA PHE A 185 -6.14 0.38 18.49
C PHE A 185 -4.87 0.71 17.70
N VAL A 186 -4.00 1.58 18.21
CA VAL A 186 -2.73 1.94 17.55
C VAL A 186 -1.80 0.74 17.43
N ASN A 187 -1.77 -0.15 18.42
CA ASN A 187 -1.01 -1.39 18.36
C ASN A 187 -1.54 -2.32 17.26
N LEU A 188 -2.85 -2.52 17.16
CA LEU A 188 -3.48 -3.32 16.11
C LEU A 188 -3.28 -2.72 14.72
N LEU A 189 -3.34 -1.39 14.62
CA LEU A 189 -3.10 -0.65 13.38
C LEU A 189 -1.64 -0.79 12.93
N THR A 190 -0.70 -0.79 13.87
CA THR A 190 0.73 -1.02 13.60
C THR A 190 0.99 -2.47 13.17
N ASP A 191 0.28 -3.43 13.76
CA ASP A 191 0.34 -4.83 13.34
C ASP A 191 -0.16 -4.99 11.89
N MET A 192 -1.31 -4.42 11.56
CA MET A 192 -1.83 -4.39 10.18
C MET A 192 -0.85 -3.74 9.21
N TYR A 193 -0.26 -2.60 9.59
CA TYR A 193 0.75 -1.94 8.78
C TYR A 193 1.94 -2.85 8.44
N ASN A 194 2.43 -3.62 9.42
CA ASN A 194 3.59 -4.50 9.24
C ASN A 194 3.29 -5.79 8.47
N ASN A 195 2.02 -6.20 8.43
CA ASN A 195 1.55 -7.36 7.65
C ASN A 195 0.91 -6.98 6.29
N THR A 196 0.79 -5.68 5.99
CA THR A 196 0.37 -5.22 4.66
C THR A 196 1.54 -5.29 3.66
N ARG A 197 1.31 -5.88 2.49
CA ARG A 197 2.23 -5.93 1.33
C ARG A 197 2.65 -4.53 0.94
N LYS A 198 3.93 -4.26 0.61
CA LYS A 198 4.36 -2.89 0.24
C LYS A 198 5.06 -2.80 -1.10
N TYR A 199 4.80 -1.72 -1.84
CA TYR A 199 5.48 -1.40 -3.10
C TYR A 199 6.99 -1.26 -2.90
N THR A 200 7.39 -0.52 -1.87
CA THR A 200 8.80 -0.31 -1.48
C THR A 200 9.51 -1.60 -1.03
N ASN A 201 8.78 -2.70 -0.82
CA ASN A 201 9.28 -4.00 -0.40
C ASN A 201 9.13 -5.08 -1.48
N ASN A 202 8.93 -4.70 -2.75
CA ASN A 202 8.68 -5.63 -3.85
C ASN A 202 7.57 -6.65 -3.52
N GLY A 203 6.49 -6.18 -2.88
CA GLY A 203 5.31 -6.98 -2.53
C GLY A 203 5.46 -7.82 -1.26
N PHE A 204 6.59 -7.78 -0.55
CA PHE A 204 6.66 -8.37 0.78
C PHE A 204 6.02 -7.47 1.84
N THR A 205 5.56 -8.10 2.92
CA THR A 205 5.24 -7.37 4.16
C THR A 205 6.52 -7.01 4.91
N SER A 206 6.44 -6.05 5.83
CA SER A 206 7.60 -5.69 6.67
C SER A 206 8.07 -6.88 7.53
N ASN A 207 7.12 -7.65 8.08
CA ASN A 207 7.41 -8.82 8.91
C ASN A 207 8.10 -9.95 8.14
N GLU A 208 7.68 -10.22 6.90
CA GLU A 208 8.30 -11.26 6.07
C GLU A 208 9.74 -10.92 5.68
N LEU A 209 10.03 -9.65 5.36
CA LEU A 209 11.40 -9.23 5.05
C LEU A 209 12.32 -9.29 6.28
N GLN A 210 11.83 -8.90 7.45
CA GLN A 210 12.58 -9.01 8.69
C GLN A 210 12.91 -10.47 9.03
N GLY A 211 11.93 -11.38 8.85
CA GLY A 211 12.13 -12.82 9.04
C GLY A 211 13.20 -13.42 8.12
N LYS A 212 13.37 -12.88 6.90
CA LYS A 212 14.41 -13.32 5.94
C LYS A 212 15.82 -12.77 6.25
N SER A 213 15.93 -11.64 6.96
CA SER A 213 17.21 -11.05 7.40
C SER A 213 17.94 -11.92 8.44
N ASN A 214 17.23 -12.80 9.15
CA ASN A 214 17.82 -13.75 10.09
C ASN A 214 18.53 -14.95 9.43
N ASN A 215 18.63 -14.98 8.10
CA ASN A 215 19.36 -16.02 7.36
C ASN A 215 20.86 -15.63 7.24
N PRO A 216 21.82 -16.40 7.80
CA PRO A 216 23.24 -16.01 7.88
C PRO A 216 23.92 -15.71 6.54
N LYS A 217 23.36 -16.19 5.42
CA LYS A 217 23.91 -16.01 4.07
C LYS A 217 23.67 -14.63 3.45
N LEU A 218 22.89 -13.76 4.10
CA LEU A 218 22.67 -12.36 3.68
C LEU A 218 23.44 -11.35 4.55
N ARG A 219 24.35 -11.81 5.43
CA ARG A 219 25.15 -10.93 6.32
C ARG A 219 26.20 -10.05 5.62
N HIS A 220 26.36 -10.13 4.31
CA HIS A 220 27.33 -9.30 3.57
C HIS A 220 26.71 -8.03 3.00
N THR A 221 26.00 -7.26 3.83
CA THR A 221 25.82 -5.79 3.74
C THR A 221 25.05 -5.30 4.97
N SER A 222 25.36 -5.83 6.16
CA SER A 222 24.91 -5.22 7.42
C SER A 222 25.79 -4.00 7.73
N THR A 223 25.69 -2.95 6.91
CA THR A 223 25.88 -1.60 7.45
C THR A 223 24.74 -1.40 8.44
N ASN A 224 25.08 -1.07 9.68
CA ASN A 224 24.15 -0.69 10.74
C ASN A 224 22.95 0.08 10.17
N LEU A 225 21.82 -0.59 10.00
CA LEU A 225 20.53 0.07 9.88
C LEU A 225 20.17 0.55 11.27
N ASN A 226 20.88 1.59 11.68
CA ASN A 226 20.36 2.59 12.57
C ASN A 226 19.05 3.01 11.89
N ILE A 227 17.90 2.62 12.43
CA ILE A 227 16.61 3.20 12.05
C ILE A 227 16.65 4.63 12.57
N GLN A 228 17.46 5.46 11.91
CA GLN A 228 17.30 6.88 11.91
C GLN A 228 16.06 7.08 11.05
N THR A 229 14.97 7.46 11.70
CA THR A 229 13.86 8.16 11.09
C THR A 229 14.41 9.44 10.44
N GLN A 230 15.03 9.32 9.27
CA GLN A 230 15.39 10.45 8.44
C GLN A 230 14.12 10.87 7.70
N ASN A 231 13.39 11.74 8.38
CA ASN A 231 12.37 12.59 7.79
C ASN A 231 13.07 13.54 6.81
N ASP A 232 13.25 13.12 5.56
CA ASP A 232 13.79 13.99 4.49
C ASP A 232 12.69 14.73 3.70
N PHE A 233 11.44 14.68 4.17
CA PHE A 233 10.46 15.72 3.88
C PHE A 233 10.25 16.56 5.14
N PRO A 234 10.56 17.87 5.14
CA PRO A 234 10.21 18.75 6.24
C PRO A 234 8.70 18.96 6.19
N LEU A 235 7.93 18.05 6.77
CA LEU A 235 6.51 18.27 6.99
C LEU A 235 6.32 18.95 8.35
N PRO A 236 5.47 20.01 8.40
CA PRO A 236 5.22 20.78 9.61
C PRO A 236 4.68 19.88 10.71
N VAL A 237 5.32 19.94 11.88
CA VAL A 237 4.81 19.36 13.13
C VAL A 237 3.56 20.16 13.51
N PHE A 238 2.41 19.76 12.99
CA PHE A 238 1.13 20.24 13.48
C PHE A 238 0.72 19.36 14.66
N ASP A 239 0.55 19.98 15.83
CA ASP A 239 -0.08 19.36 16.99
C ASP A 239 -1.37 18.65 16.54
N VAL A 240 -1.36 17.31 16.52
CA VAL A 240 -2.45 16.45 15.98
C VAL A 240 -3.74 16.55 16.81
N VAL A 241 -3.71 17.30 17.90
CA VAL A 241 -4.88 17.70 18.67
C VAL A 241 -4.96 19.22 18.62
N PRO A 242 -6.01 19.83 18.05
CA PRO A 242 -6.26 21.25 18.26
C PRO A 242 -6.24 21.50 19.76
N LYS A 243 -5.39 22.42 20.24
CA LYS A 243 -5.37 22.80 21.66
C LYS A 243 -6.72 23.43 22.01
N VAL A 244 -7.68 22.59 22.43
CA VAL A 244 -9.02 23.04 22.83
C VAL A 244 -8.85 23.94 24.04
N GLY A 245 -9.30 25.18 23.90
CA GLY A 245 -9.23 26.15 24.97
C GLY A 245 -10.00 25.64 26.19
N ARG A 246 -9.44 25.84 27.39
CA ARG A 246 -10.05 25.38 28.67
C ARG A 246 -11.53 25.81 28.85
N ASN A 247 -11.94 26.90 28.19
CA ASN A 247 -13.30 27.44 28.21
C ASN A 247 -14.15 27.14 26.96
N GLU A 248 -13.61 26.48 25.93
CA GLU A 248 -14.33 26.12 24.70
C GLU A 248 -15.27 24.92 24.92
N PRO A 249 -16.29 24.74 24.07
CA PRO A 249 -17.13 23.54 24.08
C PRO A 249 -16.28 22.28 24.00
N CYS A 250 -16.56 21.32 24.88
CA CYS A 250 -15.81 20.08 24.92
C CYS A 250 -16.08 19.27 23.64
N PRO A 251 -15.04 18.76 22.95
CA PRO A 251 -15.20 18.08 21.66
C PRO A 251 -15.96 16.74 21.76
N CYS A 252 -16.26 16.25 22.97
CA CYS A 252 -17.09 15.07 23.20
C CYS A 252 -18.60 15.30 22.98
N GLY A 253 -19.02 16.49 22.55
CA GLY A 253 -20.43 16.79 22.27
C GLY A 253 -21.32 16.92 23.52
N SER A 254 -20.75 16.91 24.73
CA SER A 254 -21.51 16.97 25.99
C SER A 254 -22.20 18.31 26.27
N GLY A 255 -21.97 19.34 25.44
CA GLY A 255 -22.44 20.71 25.67
C GLY A 255 -21.73 21.45 26.82
N LYS A 256 -20.80 20.81 27.54
CA LYS A 256 -20.02 21.42 28.63
C LYS A 256 -18.73 22.07 28.12
N LYS A 257 -18.21 23.07 28.83
CA LYS A 257 -16.86 23.61 28.58
C LYS A 257 -15.79 22.57 28.89
N TYR A 258 -14.68 22.56 28.16
CA TYR A 258 -13.60 21.57 28.28
C TYR A 258 -13.16 21.33 29.73
N LYS A 259 -12.92 22.39 30.51
CA LYS A 259 -12.54 22.31 31.95
C LYS A 259 -13.53 21.61 32.88
N HIS A 260 -14.79 21.51 32.48
CA HIS A 260 -15.85 20.88 33.28
C HIS A 260 -16.22 19.50 32.75
N CYS A 261 -15.47 18.99 31.77
CA CYS A 261 -15.66 17.67 31.19
C CYS A 261 -14.32 16.92 31.19
N HIS A 262 -13.50 17.05 30.14
CA HIS A 262 -12.23 16.32 29.98
C HIS A 262 -10.98 17.11 30.45
N GLY A 263 -11.13 18.39 30.79
CA GLY A 263 -10.03 19.26 31.24
C GLY A 263 -9.82 19.31 32.75
N LYS A 264 -9.95 18.17 33.45
CA LYS A 264 -9.57 18.03 34.86
C LYS A 264 -8.07 17.82 35.01
#